data_AF-A0A1Q3TRT4-F1
#
_entry.id   AF-A0A1Q3TRT4-F1
#
_cell.length_a   1.000
_cell.length_b   1.000
_cell.length_c   1.000
_cell.angle_alpha   90.00
_cell.angle_beta   90.00
_cell.angle_gamma   90.00
#
_symmetry.space_group_name_H-M   'P 1'
#
loop_
_entity.id
_entity.type
_entity.pdbx_description
1 polymer ?
#
loop_
_entity_poly.entity_id
_entity_poly.type
_entity_poly.pdbx_seq_one_letter_code
_entity_poly.pdbx_strand_id
1 'polypeptide(L)'
;MKKIFTLAIASLFTVALFAADRRPSVTLTADKKYEVVIDGRSYASAIGNTMDVSLFNNGRHTIKVYQLKNGLFSKQKKLVSSTTFQLNRSSLDISVDRYGRITIHEQKKMKYDKRPAQRRF
;
A
#
# COMPACT_ATOMS: atom_id res chain seq x y z
N MET A 1 -40.97 -20.07 -17.80
CA MET A 1 -40.02 -20.54 -16.75
C MET A 1 -38.53 -20.37 -17.13
N LYS A 2 -38.11 -19.26 -17.76
CA LYS A 2 -36.67 -19.05 -18.09
C LYS A 2 -36.06 -17.76 -17.48
N LYS A 3 -36.90 -16.83 -17.00
CA LYS A 3 -36.48 -15.50 -16.55
C LYS A 3 -35.74 -15.51 -15.21
N ILE A 4 -36.11 -16.41 -14.30
CA ILE A 4 -35.52 -16.53 -12.96
C ILE A 4 -34.07 -17.06 -13.06
N PHE A 5 -33.83 -17.97 -13.99
CA PHE A 5 -32.50 -18.52 -14.26
C PHE A 5 -31.55 -17.45 -14.82
N THR A 6 -32.02 -16.64 -15.76
CA THR A 6 -31.23 -15.52 -16.31
C THR A 6 -30.90 -14.48 -15.24
N LEU A 7 -31.85 -14.17 -14.36
CA LEU A 7 -31.64 -13.24 -13.25
C LEU A 7 -30.62 -13.77 -12.24
N ALA A 8 -30.68 -15.07 -11.91
CA ALA A 8 -29.73 -15.72 -11.01
C ALA A 8 -28.30 -15.77 -11.59
N ILE A 9 -28.17 -16.02 -12.90
CA ILE A 9 -26.86 -15.97 -13.57
C ILE A 9 -26.32 -14.55 -13.59
N ALA A 10 -27.15 -13.56 -13.95
CA ALA A 10 -26.73 -12.17 -13.99
C ALA A 10 -26.28 -11.65 -12.61
N SER A 11 -26.98 -12.03 -11.54
CA SER A 11 -26.60 -11.66 -10.18
C SER A 11 -25.30 -12.34 -9.74
N LEU A 12 -25.10 -13.64 -10.03
CA LEU A 12 -23.86 -14.36 -9.76
C LEU A 12 -22.64 -13.74 -10.48
N PHE A 13 -22.80 -13.36 -11.76
CA PHE A 13 -21.74 -12.67 -12.50
C PHE A 13 -21.39 -11.31 -11.91
N THR A 14 -22.40 -10.56 -11.46
CA THR A 14 -22.19 -9.25 -10.84
C THR A 14 -21.40 -9.38 -9.54
N VAL A 15 -21.76 -10.34 -8.68
CA VAL A 15 -21.05 -10.59 -7.42
C VAL A 15 -19.61 -11.08 -7.64
N ALA A 16 -19.40 -11.93 -8.66
CA ALA A 16 -18.06 -12.43 -9.00
C ALA A 16 -17.09 -11.31 -9.41
N LEU A 17 -17.57 -10.29 -10.14
CA LEU A 17 -16.75 -9.14 -10.55
C LEU A 17 -16.28 -8.32 -9.34
N PHE A 18 -17.17 -8.03 -8.38
CA PHE A 18 -16.80 -7.28 -7.18
C PHE A 18 -15.86 -8.07 -6.24
N ALA A 19 -15.97 -9.40 -6.19
CA ALA A 19 -15.06 -10.24 -5.40
C ALA A 19 -13.66 -10.39 -6.02
N ALA A 20 -13.54 -10.16 -7.34
CA ALA A 20 -12.27 -10.24 -8.06
C ALA A 20 -11.41 -8.97 -7.92
N ASP A 21 -12.01 -7.81 -7.63
CA ASP A 21 -11.29 -6.55 -7.40
C ASP A 21 -10.59 -6.56 -6.02
N ARG A 22 -9.47 -7.28 -5.94
CA ARG A 22 -8.55 -7.22 -4.79
C ARG A 22 -7.50 -6.16 -5.05
N ARG A 23 -7.72 -4.96 -4.49
CA ARG A 23 -6.73 -3.89 -4.54
C ARG A 23 -5.67 -4.09 -3.45
N PRO A 24 -4.38 -4.05 -3.79
CA PRO A 24 -3.33 -4.07 -2.78
C PRO A 24 -3.36 -2.77 -1.96
N SER A 25 -3.19 -2.89 -0.65
CA SER A 25 -3.01 -1.73 0.24
C SER A 25 -1.52 -1.49 0.43
N VAL A 26 -1.10 -0.23 0.29
CA VAL A 26 0.27 0.20 0.53
C VAL A 26 0.25 1.08 1.76
N THR A 27 0.86 0.61 2.84
CA THR A 27 1.02 1.39 4.06
C THR A 27 2.35 2.14 4.01
N LEU A 28 2.30 3.46 4.11
CA LEU A 28 3.50 4.31 4.17
C LEU A 28 3.70 4.89 5.57
N THR A 29 4.89 4.69 6.13
CA THR A 29 5.34 5.32 7.37
C THR A 29 6.61 6.14 7.14
N ALA A 30 6.55 7.43 7.45
CA ALA A 30 7.68 8.35 7.30
C ALA A 30 7.69 9.44 8.39
N ASP A 31 8.90 9.85 8.78
CA ASP A 31 9.15 10.98 9.71
C ASP A 31 8.73 12.32 9.07
N LYS A 32 8.34 13.31 9.88
CA LYS A 32 7.84 14.64 9.45
C LYS A 32 8.84 15.44 8.60
N LYS A 33 10.13 15.11 8.71
CA LYS A 33 11.21 15.73 7.93
C LYS A 33 11.33 15.22 6.50
N TYR A 34 10.58 14.18 6.13
CA TYR A 34 10.62 13.57 4.81
C TYR A 34 9.28 13.71 4.09
N GLU A 35 9.37 14.10 2.82
CA GLU A 35 8.29 14.07 1.86
C GLU A 35 8.52 12.86 0.94
N VAL A 36 7.51 12.00 0.83
CA VAL A 36 7.59 10.79 0.04
C VAL A 36 6.76 10.98 -1.21
N VAL A 37 7.36 10.80 -2.38
CA VAL A 37 6.70 10.94 -3.67
C VAL A 37 6.68 9.58 -4.35
N ILE A 38 5.48 9.07 -4.64
CA ILE A 38 5.28 7.81 -5.36
C ILE A 38 4.61 8.13 -6.69
N ASP A 39 5.25 7.81 -7.81
CA ASP A 39 4.76 8.08 -9.17
C ASP A 39 4.29 9.53 -9.40
N GLY A 40 4.96 10.49 -8.77
CA GLY A 40 4.64 11.92 -8.87
C GLY A 40 3.59 12.41 -7.88
N ARG A 41 2.95 11.53 -7.10
CA ARG A 41 2.04 11.90 -6.01
C ARG A 41 2.84 12.13 -4.73
N SER A 42 2.72 13.33 -4.16
CA SER A 42 3.41 13.68 -2.92
C SER A 42 2.57 13.34 -1.69
N TYR A 43 3.24 12.69 -0.73
CA TYR A 43 2.72 12.29 0.56
C TYR A 43 3.60 12.94 1.64
N ALA A 44 3.09 13.98 2.27
CA ALA A 44 3.76 14.67 3.38
C ALA A 44 3.16 14.20 4.71
N SER A 45 3.99 13.63 5.59
CA SER A 45 3.56 13.04 6.86
C SER A 45 2.93 14.11 7.77
N ALA A 46 1.60 14.20 7.77
CA ALA A 46 0.84 15.28 8.39
C ALA A 46 0.48 15.06 9.87
N ILE A 47 1.20 14.19 10.60
CA ILE A 47 0.92 13.65 11.96
C ILE A 47 0.31 12.24 11.86
N GLY A 48 1.03 11.22 12.36
CA GLY A 48 0.43 9.88 12.60
C GLY A 48 0.50 8.87 11.45
N ASN A 49 1.72 8.58 10.99
CA ASN A 49 2.30 7.24 10.73
C ASN A 49 1.73 6.18 9.79
N THR A 50 0.54 6.30 9.19
CA THR A 50 0.14 5.31 8.16
C THR A 50 -0.75 5.98 7.14
N MET A 51 -0.21 6.24 5.95
CA MET A 51 -1.05 6.59 4.80
C MET A 51 -1.36 5.32 4.04
N ASP A 52 -2.64 4.94 3.97
CA ASP A 52 -3.08 3.91 3.05
C ASP A 52 -3.10 4.52 1.65
N VAL A 53 -2.16 4.07 0.82
CA VAL A 53 -2.03 4.49 -0.56
C VAL A 53 -2.70 3.46 -1.48
N SER A 54 -3.93 3.07 -1.13
CA SER A 54 -4.77 2.03 -1.77
C SER A 54 -5.25 2.34 -3.19
N LEU A 55 -4.67 3.35 -3.84
CA LEU A 55 -5.00 3.76 -5.21
C LEU A 55 -3.93 3.33 -6.24
N PHE A 56 -2.96 2.51 -5.84
CA PHE A 56 -1.99 1.97 -6.79
C PHE A 56 -2.50 0.68 -7.45
N ASN A 57 -2.43 0.66 -8.78
CA ASN A 57 -2.69 -0.54 -9.57
C ASN A 57 -1.48 -1.49 -9.49
N ASN A 58 -1.68 -2.78 -9.76
CA ASN A 58 -0.55 -3.71 -9.89
C ASN A 58 0.41 -3.22 -10.99
N GLY A 59 1.70 -3.16 -10.70
CA GLY A 59 2.67 -2.59 -11.64
C GLY A 59 4.00 -2.20 -11.00
N ARG A 60 4.84 -1.57 -11.81
CA ARG A 60 6.13 -1.02 -11.37
C ARG A 60 5.92 0.42 -10.93
N HIS A 61 6.29 0.73 -9.70
CA HIS A 61 6.13 2.06 -9.10
C HIS A 61 7.48 2.60 -8.66
N THR A 62 7.65 3.91 -8.75
CA THR A 62 8.88 4.60 -8.32
C THR A 62 8.58 5.44 -7.09
N ILE A 63 9.37 5.23 -6.05
CA ILE A 63 9.31 5.99 -4.80
C ILE A 63 10.56 6.84 -4.65
N LYS A 64 10.35 8.12 -4.35
CA LYS A 64 11.39 9.11 -4.11
C LYS A 64 11.16 9.74 -2.74
N VAL A 65 12.19 9.80 -1.93
CA VAL A 65 12.16 10.40 -0.60
C VAL A 65 12.96 11.69 -0.65
N TYR A 66 12.29 12.79 -0.35
CA TYR A 66 12.86 14.12 -0.27
C TYR A 66 12.96 14.55 1.20
N GLN A 67 14.13 14.99 1.63
CA GLN A 67 14.29 15.68 2.90
C GLN A 67 13.84 17.12 2.75
N LEU A 68 12.91 17.52 3.62
CA LEU A 68 12.46 18.89 3.77
C LEU A 68 13.46 19.61 4.66
N LYS A 69 14.11 20.64 4.11
CA LYS A 69 14.90 21.59 4.89
C LYS A 69 14.18 22.93 4.91
N ASN A 70 13.90 23.41 6.11
CA ASN A 70 13.42 24.77 6.31
C ASN A 70 14.61 25.71 6.18
N GLY A 71 14.79 26.31 5.02
CA GLY A 71 15.68 27.46 4.84
C GLY A 71 14.98 28.75 5.26
N LEU A 72 15.76 29.79 5.58
CA LEU A 72 15.26 31.10 6.01
C LEU A 72 14.31 31.76 4.97
N PHE A 73 14.43 31.42 3.69
CA PHE A 73 13.65 32.04 2.60
C PHE A 73 12.99 31.05 1.62
N SER A 74 13.25 29.74 1.71
CA SER A 74 12.58 28.74 0.88
C SER A 74 12.60 27.35 1.52
N LYS A 75 11.56 26.56 1.22
CA LYS A 75 11.54 25.13 1.53
C LYS A 75 12.39 24.42 0.48
N GLN A 76 13.61 24.04 0.86
CA GLN A 76 14.48 23.26 -0.01
C GLN A 76 14.16 21.78 0.13
N LYS A 77 13.97 21.10 -1.01
CA LYS A 77 13.77 19.65 -1.08
C LYS A 77 15.04 18.99 -1.58
N LYS A 78 15.64 18.11 -0.79
CA LYS A 78 16.81 17.32 -1.21
C LYS A 78 16.40 15.87 -1.40
N LEU A 79 16.63 15.29 -2.59
CA LEU A 79 16.44 13.85 -2.79
C LEU A 79 17.44 13.09 -1.92
N VAL A 80 16.95 12.22 -1.04
CA VAL A 80 17.77 11.39 -0.15
C VAL A 80 17.85 9.97 -0.65
N SER A 81 16.72 9.43 -1.10
CA SER A 81 16.64 8.06 -1.58
C SER A 81 15.62 7.94 -2.69
N SER A 82 15.88 7.03 -3.62
CA SER A 82 14.99 6.71 -4.72
C SER A 82 15.10 5.22 -4.97
N THR A 83 13.97 4.53 -5.00
CA THR A 83 13.92 3.12 -5.37
C THR A 83 12.69 2.83 -6.20
N THR A 84 12.69 1.66 -6.82
CA THR A 84 11.58 1.17 -7.62
C THR A 84 11.10 -0.12 -6.99
N PHE A 85 9.79 -0.29 -6.89
CA PHE A 85 9.19 -1.50 -6.35
C PHE A 85 8.11 -2.03 -7.29
N GLN A 86 7.91 -3.33 -7.23
CA GLN A 86 6.85 -4.00 -7.96
C GLN A 86 5.70 -4.25 -6.99
N LEU A 87 4.54 -3.67 -7.30
CA LEU A 87 3.31 -3.91 -6.58
C LEU A 87 2.54 -5.04 -7.25
N ASN A 88 2.28 -6.08 -6.48
CA ASN A 88 1.51 -7.25 -6.89
C ASN A 88 0.18 -7.28 -6.12
N ARG A 89 -0.54 -8.41 -6.15
CA ARG A 89 -1.80 -8.61 -5.42
C ARG A 89 -1.67 -8.63 -3.88
N SER A 90 -0.47 -8.46 -3.35
CA SER A 90 -0.14 -8.45 -1.93
C SER A 90 -0.06 -7.03 -1.39
N SER A 91 -0.38 -6.87 -0.11
CA SER A 91 -0.19 -5.60 0.57
C SER A 91 1.30 -5.33 0.79
N LEU A 92 1.72 -4.09 0.66
CA LEU A 92 3.09 -3.66 0.92
C LEU A 92 3.13 -2.70 2.10
N ASP A 93 4.15 -2.87 2.93
CA ASP A 93 4.54 -1.92 3.96
C ASP A 93 5.82 -1.24 3.52
N ILE A 94 5.77 0.08 3.34
CA ILE A 94 6.90 0.90 2.97
C ILE A 94 7.22 1.81 4.15
N SER A 95 8.42 1.64 4.71
CA SER A 95 8.89 2.46 5.82
C SER A 95 10.12 3.26 5.42
N VAL A 96 10.12 4.53 5.80
CA VAL A 96 11.25 5.45 5.64
C VAL A 96 11.82 5.74 7.00
N ASP A 97 13.06 5.33 7.23
CA ASP A 97 13.72 5.52 8.51
C ASP A 97 14.14 6.98 8.75
N ARG A 98 14.64 7.26 9.96
CA ARG A 98 15.17 8.59 10.33
C ARG A 98 16.40 9.04 9.54
N TYR A 99 17.02 8.17 8.76
CA TYR A 99 18.15 8.46 7.89
C TYR A 99 17.72 8.61 6.42
N GLY A 100 16.44 8.39 6.10
CA GLY A 100 15.89 8.44 4.74
C GLY A 100 16.11 7.15 3.94
N ARG A 101 16.45 6.03 4.60
CA ARG A 101 16.51 4.71 3.98
C ARG A 101 15.10 4.17 3.81
N ILE A 102 14.86 3.55 2.66
CA ILE A 102 13.56 2.98 2.29
C ILE A 102 13.64 1.48 2.54
N THR A 103 12.72 0.96 3.34
CA THR A 103 12.54 -0.47 3.58
C THR A 103 11.16 -0.87 3.08
N ILE A 104 11.10 -1.96 2.31
CA ILE A 104 9.86 -2.44 1.69
C ILE A 104 9.63 -3.87 2.16
N HIS A 105 8.52 -4.10 2.84
CA HIS A 105 8.09 -5.41 3.30
C HIS A 105 6.79 -5.83 2.64
N GLU A 106 6.76 -7.04 2.08
CA GLU A 106 5.54 -7.62 1.57
C GLU A 106 4.74 -8.24 2.72
N GLN A 107 3.55 -7.71 2.99
CA GLN A 107 2.60 -8.31 3.92
C GLN A 107 1.87 -9.46 3.21
N LYS A 108 2.44 -10.66 3.30
CA LYS A 108 1.70 -11.87 2.98
C LYS A 108 0.64 -12.06 4.06
N LYS A 109 -0.64 -12.03 3.69
CA LYS A 109 -1.72 -12.44 4.60
C LYS A 109 -1.40 -13.85 5.08
N MET A 110 -0.96 -13.98 6.33
CA MET A 110 -0.80 -15.25 7.01
C MET A 110 -2.16 -15.96 6.91
N LYS A 111 -2.21 -17.10 6.20
CA LYS A 111 -3.36 -17.98 6.29
C LYS A 111 -3.43 -18.40 7.75
N TYR A 112 -4.43 -17.92 8.49
CA TYR A 112 -4.72 -18.39 9.84
C TYR A 112 -4.97 -19.91 9.75
N ASP A 113 -3.95 -20.72 10.06
CA ASP A 113 -4.09 -22.16 10.11
C ASP A 113 -4.85 -22.47 11.39
N LYS A 114 -6.16 -22.69 11.27
CA LYS A 114 -7.04 -23.11 12.36
C LYS A 114 -6.74 -24.57 12.71
N ARG A 115 -5.53 -24.88 13.20
CA ARG A 115 -5.29 -26.17 13.84
C ARG A 115 -5.78 -26.07 15.27
N PRO A 116 -6.80 -26.85 15.70
CA PRO A 116 -7.14 -26.90 17.10
C PRO A 116 -5.92 -27.39 17.85
N ALA A 117 -5.46 -26.61 18.84
CA ALA A 117 -4.43 -27.04 19.76
C ALA A 117 -4.92 -28.33 20.42
N GLN A 118 -4.34 -29.47 20.02
CA GLN A 118 -4.58 -30.73 20.71
C GLN A 118 -4.06 -30.55 22.13
N ARG A 119 -4.99 -30.27 23.05
CA ARG A 119 -4.73 -30.37 24.48
C ARG A 119 -4.35 -31.82 24.74
N ARG A 120 -3.06 -32.06 24.98
CA ARG A 120 -2.60 -33.32 25.55
C ARG A 120 -3.01 -33.31 27.02
N PHE A 121 -3.88 -34.25 27.37
CA PHE A 121 -4.15 -34.65 28.74
C PHE A 121 -3.03 -35.57 29.22
#